data_AF-A0A352RTJ3-F1
#
_entry.id   AF-A0A352RTJ3-F1
#
_cell.length_a   1.000
_cell.length_b   1.000
_cell.length_c   1.000
_cell.angle_alpha   90.00
_cell.angle_beta   90.00
_cell.angle_gamma   90.00
#
_symmetry.space_group_name_H-M   'P 1'
#
loop_
_entity.id
_entity.type
_entity.pdbx_description
1 polymer ?
#
loop_
_entity_poly.entity_id
_entity_poly.type
_entity_poly.pdbx_seq_one_letter_code
_entity_poly.pdbx_strand_id
1 'polypeptide(L)'
;MTPAPDFQPPPSGRIWRFGENVDTDAMAPGRFMKDGLDVLASHCLENLRPEFPGAVKPGDVIVAGSNFGMGSSREQAAQALKHLGVAAVLAPSFAGLFYRNAINIGLPVLVCADTTALADGAR
;
A
#
# COMPACT_ATOMS: atom_id res chain seq x y z
N MET A 1 -32.53 0.49 4.73
CA MET A 1 -31.14 0.58 5.22
C MET A 1 -30.53 -0.80 5.05
N THR A 2 -29.64 -0.98 4.08
CA THR A 2 -28.86 -2.22 3.99
C THR A 2 -27.92 -2.25 5.19
N PRO A 3 -27.92 -3.31 6.02
CA PRO A 3 -26.92 -3.41 7.08
C PRO A 3 -25.53 -3.32 6.45
N ALA A 4 -24.61 -2.63 7.13
CA ALA A 4 -23.21 -2.71 6.75
C ALA A 4 -22.82 -4.19 6.73
N PRO A 5 -22.09 -4.67 5.70
CA PRO A 5 -21.67 -6.06 5.66
C PRO A 5 -20.92 -6.43 6.95
N ASP A 6 -21.13 -7.66 7.43
CA ASP A 6 -20.40 -8.17 8.59
C ASP A 6 -18.90 -8.06 8.31
N PHE A 7 -18.21 -7.25 9.11
CA PHE A 7 -16.75 -7.13 9.02
C PHE A 7 -16.14 -8.45 9.47
N GLN A 8 -15.73 -9.27 8.52
CA GLN A 8 -14.85 -10.40 8.79
C GLN A 8 -13.41 -9.89 8.83
N PRO A 9 -12.68 -10.07 9.96
CA PRO A 9 -11.27 -9.71 10.00
C PRO A 9 -10.53 -10.51 8.92
N PRO A 10 -9.66 -9.86 8.13
CA PRO A 10 -8.90 -10.57 7.11
C PRO A 10 -8.03 -11.67 7.76
N PRO A 11 -7.76 -12.78 7.04
CA PRO A 11 -6.79 -13.77 7.50
C PRO A 11 -5.43 -13.10 7.78
N SER A 12 -4.65 -13.62 8.74
CA SER A 12 -3.33 -13.08 9.09
C SER A 12 -2.42 -13.00 7.86
N GLY A 13 -2.05 -11.79 7.46
CA GLY A 13 -1.22 -11.52 6.28
C GLY A 13 0.25 -11.30 6.64
N ARG A 14 1.16 -11.55 5.69
CA ARG A 14 2.58 -11.23 5.87
C ARG A 14 2.77 -9.71 5.95
N ILE A 15 3.64 -9.26 6.85
CA ILE A 15 4.10 -7.87 6.91
C ILE A 15 5.17 -7.62 5.86
N TRP A 16 4.95 -6.63 4.99
CA TRP A 16 5.95 -6.07 4.08
C TRP A 16 6.45 -4.74 4.64
N ARG A 17 7.67 -4.72 5.15
CA ARG A 17 8.26 -3.52 5.73
C ARG A 17 8.99 -2.67 4.69
N PHE A 18 8.72 -1.37 4.71
CA PHE A 18 9.41 -0.36 3.91
C PHE A 18 9.94 0.77 4.79
N GLY A 19 10.85 1.56 4.24
CA GLY A 19 11.45 2.71 4.93
C GLY A 19 10.52 3.92 5.01
N GLU A 20 11.10 5.07 5.36
CA GLU A 20 10.44 6.37 5.33
C GLU A 20 10.38 6.92 3.89
N ASN A 21 9.51 7.90 3.66
CA ASN A 21 9.48 8.69 2.41
C ASN A 21 9.29 7.84 1.14
N VAL A 22 8.58 6.71 1.24
CA VAL A 22 8.19 5.93 0.06
C VAL A 22 7.26 6.80 -0.79
N ASP A 23 7.70 7.14 -2.00
CA ASP A 23 6.98 8.05 -2.88
C ASP A 23 6.00 7.33 -3.82
N THR A 24 5.12 8.11 -4.46
CA THR A 24 4.14 7.61 -5.42
C THR A 24 4.74 7.15 -6.75
N ASP A 25 5.97 7.54 -7.07
CA ASP A 25 6.72 7.04 -8.22
C ASP A 25 7.20 5.60 -8.01
N ALA A 26 7.59 5.24 -6.79
CA ALA A 26 7.93 3.87 -6.41
C ALA A 26 6.71 2.94 -6.51
N MET A 27 5.52 3.41 -6.09
CA MET A 27 4.29 2.61 -6.17
C MET A 27 3.68 2.56 -7.57
N ALA A 28 3.77 3.64 -8.33
CA ALA A 28 3.17 3.74 -9.65
C ALA A 28 4.17 4.45 -10.58
N PRO A 29 5.14 3.74 -11.16
CA PRO A 29 6.21 4.35 -11.94
C PRO A 29 5.68 5.08 -13.18
N GLY A 30 6.16 6.31 -13.41
CA GLY A 30 5.66 7.17 -14.48
C GLY A 30 5.76 6.55 -15.88
N ARG A 31 6.73 5.65 -16.08
CA ARG A 31 6.94 4.94 -17.35
C ARG A 31 5.77 4.02 -17.73
N PHE A 32 5.01 3.53 -16.75
CA PHE A 32 3.88 2.60 -16.95
C PHE A 32 2.51 3.26 -16.81
N MET A 33 2.44 4.59 -16.67
CA MET A 33 1.19 5.33 -16.46
C MET A 33 0.21 5.27 -17.63
N LYS A 34 0.72 5.00 -18.84
CA LYS A 34 -0.10 4.84 -20.05
C LYS A 34 -0.53 3.40 -20.26
N ASP A 35 0.03 2.47 -19.48
CA ASP A 35 -0.33 1.07 -19.51
C ASP A 35 -1.54 0.82 -18.61
N GLY A 36 -2.14 -0.37 -18.74
CA GLY A 36 -3.23 -0.80 -17.87
C GLY A 36 -2.78 -1.00 -16.41
N LEU A 37 -3.75 -1.00 -15.49
CA LEU A 37 -3.49 -1.17 -14.05
C LEU A 37 -2.69 -2.44 -13.74
N ASP A 38 -2.95 -3.55 -14.45
CA ASP A 38 -2.25 -4.82 -14.25
C ASP A 38 -0.73 -4.69 -14.49
N VAL A 39 -0.34 -4.00 -15.57
CA VAL A 39 1.07 -3.76 -15.92
C VAL A 39 1.69 -2.80 -14.91
N LEU A 40 1.00 -1.71 -14.59
CA LEU A 40 1.49 -0.75 -13.60
C LEU A 40 1.70 -1.41 -12.23
N ALA A 41 0.75 -2.26 -11.80
CA ALA A 41 0.81 -2.97 -10.53
C ALA A 41 1.93 -4.02 -10.49
N SER A 42 2.27 -4.67 -11.63
CA SER A 42 3.41 -5.59 -11.68
C SER A 42 4.77 -4.92 -11.46
N HIS A 43 4.81 -3.58 -11.49
CA HIS A 43 6.00 -2.77 -11.23
C HIS A 43 5.86 -1.96 -9.92
N CYS A 44 4.83 -2.19 -9.12
CA CYS A 44 4.61 -1.49 -7.87
C CYS A 44 5.71 -1.85 -6.85
N LEU A 45 6.39 -0.83 -6.31
CA LEU A 45 7.46 -0.92 -5.30
C LEU A 45 8.67 -1.77 -5.72
N GLU A 46 8.78 -2.16 -6.99
CA GLU A 46 9.84 -3.05 -7.51
C GLU A 46 11.25 -2.44 -7.34
N ASN A 47 11.34 -1.11 -7.38
CA ASN A 47 12.60 -0.39 -7.24
C ASN A 47 13.12 -0.40 -5.80
N LEU A 48 12.25 -0.61 -4.82
CA LEU A 48 12.61 -0.74 -3.41
C LEU A 48 12.77 -2.20 -3.03
N ARG A 49 11.88 -3.07 -3.54
CA ARG A 49 11.87 -4.52 -3.31
C ARG A 49 11.43 -5.24 -4.59
N PRO A 50 12.37 -5.72 -5.42
CA PRO A 50 12.06 -6.35 -6.72
C PRO A 50 11.12 -7.56 -6.63
N GLU A 51 11.13 -8.25 -5.50
CA GLU A 51 10.29 -9.41 -5.24
C GLU A 51 8.84 -9.05 -4.85
N PHE A 52 8.58 -7.82 -4.39
CA PHE A 52 7.29 -7.42 -3.82
C PHE A 52 6.10 -7.71 -4.76
N PRO A 53 6.04 -7.19 -6.00
CA PRO A 53 4.85 -7.34 -6.85
C PRO A 53 4.55 -8.80 -7.20
N GLY A 54 5.57 -9.67 -7.24
CA GLY A 54 5.41 -11.10 -7.53
C GLY A 54 5.15 -11.98 -6.29
N ALA A 55 5.44 -11.47 -5.09
CA ALA A 55 5.40 -12.25 -3.85
C ALA A 55 4.29 -11.82 -2.87
N VAL A 56 3.80 -10.58 -2.97
CA VAL A 56 2.69 -10.09 -2.15
C VAL A 56 1.42 -10.91 -2.44
N LYS A 57 0.67 -11.22 -1.38
CA LYS A 57 -0.56 -12.01 -1.48
C LYS A 57 -1.76 -11.23 -0.93
N PRO A 58 -2.98 -11.52 -1.41
CA PRO A 58 -4.19 -10.98 -0.80
C PRO A 58 -4.22 -11.22 0.72
N GLY A 59 -4.40 -10.15 1.48
CA GLY A 59 -4.37 -10.19 2.95
C GLY A 59 -3.09 -9.63 3.57
N ASP A 60 -1.99 -9.58 2.82
CA ASP A 60 -0.72 -9.02 3.29
C ASP A 60 -0.87 -7.52 3.60
N VAL A 61 -0.03 -7.03 4.52
CA VAL A 61 -0.05 -5.64 4.97
C VAL A 61 1.29 -4.96 4.71
N ILE A 62 1.25 -3.67 4.42
CA ILE A 62 2.46 -2.84 4.36
C ILE A 62 2.64 -2.16 5.71
N VAL A 63 3.87 -2.21 6.24
CA VAL A 63 4.32 -1.39 7.35
C VAL A 63 5.42 -0.48 6.84
N ALA A 64 5.27 0.82 6.95
CA ALA A 64 6.25 1.77 6.46
C ALA A 64 6.72 2.72 7.57
N GLY A 65 7.79 3.45 7.26
CA GLY A 65 8.22 4.60 8.03
C GLY A 65 7.35 5.84 7.77
N SER A 66 7.79 6.98 8.27
CA SER A 66 7.06 8.24 8.16
C SER A 66 6.88 8.71 6.71
N ASN A 67 5.85 9.52 6.48
CA ASN A 67 5.58 10.22 5.22
C ASN A 67 5.37 9.29 4.02
N PHE A 68 4.66 8.19 4.22
CA PHE A 68 4.34 7.24 3.15
C PHE A 68 3.42 7.86 2.09
N GLY A 69 3.72 7.61 0.82
CA GLY A 69 2.97 8.10 -0.33
C GLY A 69 3.26 9.55 -0.70
N MET A 70 4.45 10.04 -0.38
CA MET A 70 4.89 11.39 -0.77
C MET A 70 5.05 11.54 -2.29
N GLY A 71 5.17 12.78 -2.76
CA GLY A 71 5.42 13.08 -4.17
C GLY A 71 4.15 13.41 -4.97
N SER A 72 4.11 12.95 -6.22
CA SER A 72 3.11 13.37 -7.20
C SER A 72 1.68 12.90 -6.87
N SER A 73 0.68 13.65 -7.32
CA SER A 73 -0.73 13.28 -7.23
C SER A 73 -1.05 12.12 -8.19
N ARG A 74 -0.85 10.88 -7.73
CA ARG A 74 -1.13 9.65 -8.49
C ARG A 74 -2.10 8.79 -7.72
N GLU A 75 -3.36 8.74 -8.16
CA GLU A 75 -4.33 7.77 -7.62
C GLU A 75 -3.90 6.33 -7.88
N GLN A 76 -3.18 6.11 -8.99
CA GLN A 76 -2.64 4.81 -9.40
C GLN A 76 -1.75 4.18 -8.32
N ALA A 77 -1.06 4.98 -7.50
CA ALA A 77 -0.24 4.47 -6.41
C ALA A 77 -1.08 3.65 -5.41
N ALA A 78 -2.22 4.19 -4.97
CA ALA A 78 -3.12 3.47 -4.09
C ALA A 78 -3.83 2.32 -4.84
N GLN A 79 -4.22 2.54 -6.10
CA GLN A 79 -4.88 1.51 -6.92
C GLN A 79 -3.99 0.28 -7.12
N ALA A 80 -2.69 0.47 -7.35
CA ALA A 80 -1.72 -0.61 -7.52
C ALA A 80 -1.65 -1.49 -6.25
N LEU A 81 -1.52 -0.87 -5.08
CA LEU A 81 -1.52 -1.60 -3.80
C LEU A 81 -2.82 -2.37 -3.59
N LYS A 82 -3.97 -1.74 -3.87
CA LYS A 82 -5.28 -2.37 -3.75
C LYS A 82 -5.44 -3.53 -4.74
N HIS A 83 -4.96 -3.37 -5.97
CA HIS A 83 -5.00 -4.37 -7.03
C HIS A 83 -4.16 -5.60 -6.67
N LEU A 84 -2.99 -5.40 -6.04
CA LEU A 84 -2.12 -6.47 -5.53
C LEU A 84 -2.70 -7.18 -4.28
N GLY A 85 -3.84 -6.73 -3.77
CA GLY A 85 -4.51 -7.36 -2.63
C GLY A 85 -3.94 -6.95 -1.27
N VAL A 86 -3.20 -5.84 -1.18
CA VAL A 86 -2.75 -5.29 0.10
C VAL A 86 -3.98 -4.94 0.96
N ALA A 87 -4.04 -5.54 2.16
CA ALA A 87 -5.17 -5.40 3.06
C ALA A 87 -5.16 -4.06 3.80
N ALA A 88 -3.99 -3.56 4.16
CA ALA A 88 -3.81 -2.27 4.83
C ALA A 88 -2.37 -1.75 4.69
N VAL A 89 -2.21 -0.44 4.86
CA VAL A 89 -0.92 0.22 5.05
C VAL A 89 -0.88 0.87 6.43
N LEU A 90 0.16 0.57 7.20
CA LEU A 90 0.42 1.15 8.53
C LEU A 90 1.69 1.99 8.46
N ALA A 91 1.60 3.25 8.92
CA ALA A 91 2.76 4.14 8.96
C ALA A 91 2.58 5.22 10.05
N PRO A 92 3.67 5.79 10.60
CA PRO A 92 3.58 6.93 11.51
C PRO A 92 2.92 8.17 10.89
N SER A 93 3.04 8.35 9.58
CA SER A 93 2.39 9.42 8.84
C SER A 93 2.29 9.11 7.35
N PHE A 94 1.33 9.77 6.70
CA PHE A 94 1.09 9.67 5.26
C PHE A 94 1.10 11.05 4.63
N ALA A 95 1.49 11.14 3.36
CA ALA A 95 1.26 12.35 2.59
C ALA A 95 -0.24 12.55 2.36
N GLY A 96 -0.75 13.77 2.56
CA GLY A 96 -2.19 14.04 2.60
C GLY A 96 -2.95 13.66 1.32
N LEU A 97 -2.34 13.84 0.15
CA LEU A 97 -2.95 13.44 -1.14
C LEU A 97 -3.07 11.92 -1.26
N PHE A 98 -2.00 11.18 -0.95
CA PHE A 98 -2.04 9.73 -0.95
C PHE A 98 -3.06 9.20 0.06
N TYR A 99 -3.08 9.74 1.28
CA TYR A 99 -4.01 9.36 2.33
C TYR A 99 -5.47 9.47 1.88
N ARG A 100 -5.84 10.62 1.28
CA ARG A 100 -7.18 10.83 0.70
C ARG A 100 -7.49 9.83 -0.41
N ASN A 101 -6.56 9.64 -1.35
CA ASN A 101 -6.76 8.75 -2.49
C ASN A 101 -6.96 7.29 -2.04
N ALA A 102 -6.16 6.82 -1.07
CA ALA A 102 -6.29 5.48 -0.49
C ALA A 102 -7.67 5.25 0.11
N ILE A 103 -8.18 6.20 0.91
CA ILE A 103 -9.53 6.13 1.48
C ILE A 103 -10.59 6.08 0.38
N ASN A 104 -10.49 6.95 -0.63
CA ASN A 104 -11.47 7.03 -1.72
C ASN A 104 -11.63 5.73 -2.51
N ILE A 105 -10.55 4.94 -2.64
CA ILE A 105 -10.59 3.64 -3.34
C ILE A 105 -10.81 2.45 -2.41
N GLY A 106 -10.99 2.68 -1.11
CA GLY A 106 -11.17 1.61 -0.12
C GLY A 106 -9.90 0.81 0.20
N LEU A 107 -8.72 1.45 0.18
CA LEU A 107 -7.49 0.93 0.75
C LEU A 107 -7.34 1.45 2.20
N PRO A 108 -7.46 0.59 3.23
CA PRO A 108 -7.24 0.99 4.61
C PRO A 108 -5.81 1.53 4.83
N VAL A 109 -5.73 2.75 5.37
CA VAL A 109 -4.49 3.41 5.76
C VAL A 109 -4.60 3.81 7.23
N LEU A 110 -3.72 3.27 8.07
CA LEU A 110 -3.79 3.40 9.53
C LEU A 110 -2.55 4.14 10.04
N VAL A 111 -2.79 5.25 10.73
CA VAL A 111 -1.71 5.97 11.41
C VAL A 111 -1.32 5.20 12.66
N CYS A 112 -0.06 4.78 12.73
CA CYS A 112 0.49 4.03 13.85
C CYS A 112 1.80 4.68 14.27
N ALA A 113 1.78 5.38 15.41
CA ALA A 113 2.94 6.16 15.88
C ALA A 113 4.19 5.31 16.13
N ASP A 114 4.01 4.06 16.56
CA ASP A 114 5.09 3.11 16.77
C ASP A 114 4.86 1.84 15.97
N THR A 115 5.65 1.67 14.90
CA THR A 115 5.67 0.46 14.07
C THR A 115 6.89 -0.42 14.36
N THR A 116 7.70 -0.13 15.39
CA THR A 116 8.99 -0.82 15.63
C THR A 116 8.83 -2.30 15.92
N ALA A 117 7.75 -2.69 16.61
CA ALA A 117 7.45 -4.10 16.92
C ALA A 117 6.98 -4.92 15.70
N LEU A 118 6.60 -4.27 14.59
CA LEU A 118 6.06 -4.91 13.39
C LEU A 118 7.18 -5.31 12.42
N ALA A 119 7.78 -6.48 12.66
CA ALA A 119 8.92 -6.98 11.87
C ALA A 119 8.53 -7.40 10.44
N ASP A 120 9.45 -7.22 9.46
CA ASP A 120 9.25 -7.74 8.10
C ASP A 120 9.08 -9.26 8.12
N GLY A 121 8.11 -9.77 7.34
CA GLY A 121 7.85 -11.20 7.23
C GLY A 121 7.04 -11.82 8.36
N ALA A 122 6.76 -11.08 9.44
CA ALA A 122 5.83 -11.51 10.49
C ALA A 122 4.37 -11.58 9.97
N ARG A 123 3.45 -12.12 10.79
CA ARG A 123 2.04 -12.34 10.45
C ARG A 123 1.11 -11.94 11.58
#